data_AF-A0A2V6I1R9-F1
#
_entry.id   AF-A0A2V6I1R9-F1
#
_cell.length_a   1.000
_cell.length_b   1.000
_cell.length_c   1.000
_cell.angle_alpha   90.00
_cell.angle_beta   90.00
_cell.angle_gamma   90.00
#
_symmetry.space_group_name_H-M   'P 1'
#
loop_
_entity.id
_entity.type
_entity.pdbx_description
1 polymer ?
#
loop_
_entity_poly.entity_id
_entity_poly.type
_entity_poly.pdbx_seq_one_letter_code
_entity_poly.pdbx_strand_id
1 'polypeptide(L)'
;MAIILAVTPQKVGTPLFSLTTGSYNTALGWDSLASDREGKFNAAVGAGTLVFNVADNNTATGAGALLNNTTGKENTANGAFELFSNTDGDFNTAIGNEELQNNTTGNTNTAVGDAALSINTTGVNNTAIGSDALQANLTGNGNVALGAGAGILITQGNNNIDIGNLVGVTGDSATIRISDVQTKTFIAGISGVPVTGTAVVVDGSGQLGVAPCSKRFKEAIKPMDSESETILALKPVTFLTKKKSARRALRSSVSLPRKLKK
;
A
#
# COMPACT_ATOMS: atom_id res chain seq x y z
N MET A 1 5.30 -25.90 -30.58
CA MET A 1 4.53 -27.16 -30.43
C MET A 1 3.30 -26.82 -29.59
N ALA A 2 2.13 -26.69 -30.21
CA ALA A 2 0.88 -26.40 -29.50
C ALA A 2 0.28 -27.74 -29.01
N ILE A 3 -0.02 -27.85 -27.72
CA ILE A 3 -0.69 -29.03 -27.17
C ILE A 3 -2.19 -28.75 -27.16
N ILE A 4 -2.93 -29.47 -28.01
CA ILE A 4 -4.39 -29.39 -28.13
C ILE A 4 -4.97 -30.63 -27.43
N LEU A 5 -5.66 -30.46 -26.31
CA LEU A 5 -6.39 -31.54 -25.64
C LEU A 5 -7.90 -31.27 -25.76
N ALA A 6 -8.55 -31.87 -26.76
CA ALA A 6 -10.00 -31.80 -26.94
C ALA A 6 -10.63 -33.13 -26.46
N VAL A 7 -11.61 -33.07 -25.55
CA VAL A 7 -12.42 -34.22 -25.15
C VAL A 7 -13.88 -33.96 -25.57
N THR A 8 -14.40 -34.87 -26.40
CA THR A 8 -15.78 -35.09 -26.90
C THR A 8 -16.19 -34.50 -28.27
N PRO A 9 -16.94 -35.26 -29.11
CA PRO A 9 -17.22 -34.90 -30.49
C PRO A 9 -18.64 -34.34 -30.66
N GLN A 10 -18.80 -33.03 -30.51
CA GLN A 10 -19.93 -32.28 -31.05
C GLN A 10 -19.43 -30.90 -31.51
N LYS A 11 -19.26 -30.72 -32.83
CA LYS A 11 -19.44 -29.50 -33.64
C LYS A 11 -19.29 -28.09 -33.02
N VAL A 12 -18.33 -27.85 -32.13
CA VAL A 12 -18.19 -26.58 -31.41
C VAL A 12 -16.73 -26.09 -31.53
N GLY A 13 -16.54 -24.83 -31.93
CA GLY A 13 -15.29 -24.22 -32.41
C GLY A 13 -14.01 -24.71 -31.75
N THR A 14 -13.15 -25.33 -32.56
CA THR A 14 -11.82 -25.78 -32.17
C THR A 14 -10.91 -24.56 -31.98
N PRO A 15 -10.19 -24.42 -30.84
CA PRO A 15 -9.22 -23.35 -30.66
C PRO A 15 -8.13 -23.38 -31.75
N LEU A 16 -7.61 -22.21 -32.15
CA LEU A 16 -6.36 -22.02 -32.91
C LEU A 16 -6.35 -22.26 -34.45
N PHE A 17 -7.50 -22.31 -35.15
CA PHE A 17 -7.51 -22.45 -36.62
C PHE A 17 -7.22 -21.16 -37.41
N SER A 18 -7.14 -20.01 -36.75
CA SER A 18 -6.96 -18.66 -37.35
C SER A 18 -5.54 -18.10 -37.23
N LEU A 19 -4.59 -18.84 -36.63
CA LEU A 19 -3.21 -18.38 -36.48
C LEU A 19 -2.49 -18.29 -37.83
N THR A 20 -2.12 -17.07 -38.23
CA THR A 20 -1.27 -16.80 -39.40
C THR A 20 0.21 -16.78 -39.02
N THR A 21 0.56 -16.08 -37.94
CA THR A 21 1.96 -15.91 -37.47
C THR A 21 2.13 -16.09 -35.96
N GLY A 22 1.02 -16.23 -35.22
CA GLY A 22 1.04 -16.44 -33.78
C GLY A 22 1.64 -17.80 -33.38
N SER A 23 2.26 -17.86 -32.21
CA SER A 23 3.01 -19.04 -31.76
C SER A 23 3.08 -19.13 -30.23
N TYR A 24 3.26 -20.35 -29.70
CA TYR A 24 3.38 -20.62 -28.26
C TYR A 24 2.14 -20.27 -27.42
N ASN A 25 0.96 -20.32 -28.03
CA ASN A 25 -0.30 -20.13 -27.32
C ASN A 25 -0.83 -21.47 -26.77
N THR A 26 -1.43 -21.43 -25.58
CA THR A 26 -2.18 -22.53 -24.98
C THR A 26 -3.64 -22.13 -24.91
N ALA A 27 -4.54 -22.94 -25.46
CA ALA A 27 -5.98 -22.64 -25.50
C ALA A 27 -6.78 -23.89 -25.08
N LEU A 28 -7.50 -23.80 -23.97
CA LEU A 28 -8.32 -24.87 -23.42
C LEU A 28 -9.69 -24.33 -23.03
N GLY A 29 -10.71 -24.66 -23.80
CA GLY A 29 -12.09 -24.27 -23.53
C GLY A 29 -12.82 -23.94 -24.83
N TRP A 30 -14.13 -23.74 -24.72
CA TRP A 30 -14.93 -23.33 -25.87
C TRP A 30 -14.61 -21.88 -26.24
N ASP A 31 -14.33 -21.60 -27.51
CA ASP A 31 -14.13 -20.25 -28.06
C ASP A 31 -12.92 -19.48 -27.48
N SER A 32 -12.02 -20.18 -26.78
CA SER A 32 -10.79 -19.58 -26.27
C SER A 32 -9.84 -19.20 -27.41
N LEU A 33 -9.32 -17.97 -27.43
CA LEU A 33 -8.40 -17.45 -28.47
C LEU A 33 -8.95 -17.55 -29.91
N ALA A 34 -10.26 -17.38 -30.10
CA ALA A 34 -10.90 -17.58 -31.40
C ALA A 34 -10.41 -16.62 -32.51
N SER A 35 -10.13 -15.36 -32.17
CA SER A 35 -9.74 -14.33 -33.14
C SER A 35 -8.23 -14.10 -33.24
N ASP A 36 -7.42 -14.82 -32.46
CA ASP A 36 -5.97 -14.59 -32.42
C ASP A 36 -5.30 -15.04 -33.73
N ARG A 37 -4.67 -14.10 -34.42
CA ARG A 37 -4.01 -14.31 -35.73
C ARG A 37 -2.49 -14.19 -35.65
N GLU A 38 -1.97 -13.40 -34.72
CA GLU A 38 -0.57 -12.98 -34.67
C GLU A 38 0.04 -13.05 -33.27
N GLY A 39 -0.81 -13.13 -32.23
CA GLY A 39 -0.43 -13.13 -30.83
C GLY A 39 0.43 -14.33 -30.44
N LYS A 40 1.33 -14.09 -29.49
CA LYS A 40 2.30 -15.07 -29.00
C LYS A 40 2.25 -15.20 -27.49
N PHE A 41 2.57 -16.39 -27.01
CA PHE A 41 2.72 -16.69 -25.58
C PHE A 41 1.45 -16.41 -24.75
N ASN A 42 0.28 -16.56 -25.36
CA ASN A 42 -1.00 -16.43 -24.66
C ASN A 42 -1.40 -17.74 -23.99
N ALA A 43 -1.86 -17.70 -22.75
CA ALA A 43 -2.38 -18.85 -22.01
C ALA A 43 -3.87 -18.61 -21.70
N ALA A 44 -4.76 -19.33 -22.37
CA ALA A 44 -6.20 -19.18 -22.28
C ALA A 44 -6.83 -20.49 -21.80
N VAL A 45 -7.41 -20.48 -20.60
CA VAL A 45 -8.05 -21.66 -19.98
C VAL A 45 -9.43 -21.27 -19.44
N GLY A 46 -10.48 -21.69 -20.13
CA GLY A 46 -11.87 -21.34 -19.80
C GLY A 46 -12.73 -21.17 -21.06
N ALA A 47 -14.05 -21.11 -20.90
CA ALA A 47 -14.94 -20.78 -22.00
C ALA A 47 -14.90 -19.27 -22.28
N GLY A 48 -14.72 -18.88 -23.54
CA GLY A 48 -14.75 -17.47 -23.96
C GLY A 48 -13.57 -16.63 -23.44
N THR A 49 -12.43 -17.22 -23.13
CA THR A 49 -11.23 -16.48 -22.70
C THR A 49 -10.47 -15.91 -23.90
N LEU A 50 -10.05 -14.64 -23.85
CA LEU A 50 -9.20 -14.01 -24.87
C LEU A 50 -9.79 -14.11 -26.31
N VAL A 51 -11.12 -14.04 -26.45
CA VAL A 51 -11.82 -14.28 -27.74
C VAL A 51 -11.34 -13.34 -28.84
N PHE A 52 -11.17 -12.05 -28.52
CA PHE A 52 -10.81 -11.01 -29.47
C PHE A 52 -9.31 -10.62 -29.45
N ASN A 53 -8.50 -11.37 -28.69
CA ASN A 53 -7.10 -11.02 -28.47
C ASN A 53 -6.26 -11.17 -29.73
N VAL A 54 -5.57 -10.10 -30.12
CA VAL A 54 -4.53 -10.11 -31.17
C VAL A 54 -3.15 -9.74 -30.64
N ALA A 55 -3.00 -9.71 -29.31
CA ALA A 55 -1.83 -9.26 -28.59
C ALA A 55 -1.00 -10.42 -28.00
N ASP A 56 0.15 -10.09 -27.42
CA ASP A 56 1.12 -11.05 -26.87
C ASP A 56 1.06 -11.13 -25.34
N ASN A 57 1.52 -12.26 -24.78
CA ASN A 57 1.81 -12.48 -23.37
C ASN A 57 0.61 -12.34 -22.40
N ASN A 58 -0.61 -12.66 -22.82
CA ASN A 58 -1.78 -12.60 -21.94
C ASN A 58 -2.07 -13.96 -21.30
N THR A 59 -2.29 -13.98 -19.98
CA THR A 59 -2.72 -15.17 -19.23
C THR A 59 -4.15 -14.96 -18.75
N ALA A 60 -5.09 -15.79 -19.20
CA ALA A 60 -6.50 -15.75 -18.84
C ALA A 60 -6.95 -17.13 -18.36
N THR A 61 -7.38 -17.24 -17.10
CA THR A 61 -7.92 -18.47 -16.52
C THR A 61 -9.28 -18.18 -15.87
N GLY A 62 -10.33 -18.86 -16.30
CA GLY A 62 -11.71 -18.64 -15.86
C GLY A 62 -12.63 -18.21 -17.00
N ALA A 63 -13.94 -18.48 -16.90
CA ALA A 63 -14.87 -18.20 -17.99
C ALA A 63 -14.94 -16.69 -18.28
N GLY A 64 -14.84 -16.29 -19.55
CA GLY A 64 -14.93 -14.89 -19.97
C GLY A 64 -13.79 -13.97 -19.52
N ALA A 65 -12.71 -14.51 -18.94
CA ALA A 65 -11.54 -13.71 -18.58
C ALA A 65 -10.88 -13.10 -19.82
N LEU A 66 -10.59 -11.78 -19.79
CA LEU A 66 -10.03 -11.01 -20.90
C LEU A 66 -10.81 -11.16 -22.23
N LEU A 67 -12.14 -11.36 -22.18
CA LEU A 67 -12.94 -11.67 -23.38
C LEU A 67 -12.81 -10.60 -24.47
N ASN A 68 -12.94 -9.31 -24.11
CA ASN A 68 -12.82 -8.18 -25.05
C ASN A 68 -11.40 -7.60 -25.13
N ASN A 69 -10.37 -8.36 -24.74
CA ASN A 69 -9.00 -7.91 -24.96
C ASN A 69 -8.68 -7.86 -26.44
N THR A 70 -8.26 -6.70 -26.96
CA THR A 70 -7.90 -6.55 -28.37
C THR A 70 -6.40 -6.43 -28.54
N THR A 71 -5.80 -5.29 -28.17
CA THR A 71 -4.38 -5.01 -28.39
C THR A 71 -3.53 -5.00 -27.12
N GLY A 72 -4.17 -5.05 -25.95
CA GLY A 72 -3.50 -5.04 -24.64
C GLY A 72 -2.61 -6.26 -24.41
N LYS A 73 -1.40 -6.04 -23.88
CA LYS A 73 -0.33 -7.03 -23.69
C LYS A 73 -0.02 -7.26 -22.22
N GLU A 74 0.56 -8.41 -21.93
CA GLU A 74 1.11 -8.73 -20.60
C GLU A 74 0.09 -8.64 -19.46
N ASN A 75 -1.18 -8.96 -19.75
CA ASN A 75 -2.24 -8.99 -18.76
C ASN A 75 -2.39 -10.38 -18.13
N THR A 76 -2.61 -10.44 -16.83
CA THR A 76 -2.92 -11.65 -16.08
C THR A 76 -4.32 -11.54 -15.48
N ALA A 77 -5.23 -12.43 -15.88
CA ALA A 77 -6.60 -12.51 -15.41
C ALA A 77 -6.86 -13.93 -14.89
N ASN A 78 -7.15 -14.07 -13.60
CA ASN A 78 -7.42 -15.36 -12.96
C ASN A 78 -8.69 -15.30 -12.11
N GLY A 79 -9.81 -15.68 -12.73
CA GLY A 79 -11.16 -15.53 -12.21
C GLY A 79 -12.18 -15.52 -13.36
N ALA A 80 -13.47 -15.58 -13.05
CA ALA A 80 -14.50 -15.46 -14.08
C ALA A 80 -14.76 -13.98 -14.39
N PHE A 81 -14.80 -13.64 -15.69
CA PHE A 81 -15.07 -12.28 -16.17
C PHE A 81 -14.07 -11.21 -15.70
N GLU A 82 -12.87 -11.63 -15.30
CA GLU A 82 -11.77 -10.70 -14.96
C GLU A 82 -11.28 -9.95 -16.20
N LEU A 83 -11.02 -8.64 -16.05
CA LEU A 83 -10.56 -7.77 -17.15
C LEU A 83 -11.45 -7.86 -18.40
N PHE A 84 -12.76 -8.09 -18.22
CA PHE A 84 -13.70 -8.40 -19.31
C PHE A 84 -13.68 -7.39 -20.48
N SER A 85 -13.50 -6.09 -20.20
CA SER A 85 -13.57 -5.00 -21.20
C SER A 85 -12.22 -4.36 -21.56
N ASN A 86 -11.09 -5.01 -21.26
CA ASN A 86 -9.74 -4.45 -21.46
C ASN A 86 -9.35 -4.28 -22.93
N THR A 87 -9.68 -3.18 -23.60
CA THR A 87 -9.41 -3.05 -25.05
C THR A 87 -7.91 -2.95 -25.37
N ASP A 88 -7.22 -2.01 -24.74
CA ASP A 88 -5.83 -1.62 -25.06
C ASP A 88 -4.92 -1.54 -23.82
N GLY A 89 -5.44 -1.89 -22.65
CA GLY A 89 -4.69 -1.81 -21.40
C GLY A 89 -3.56 -2.85 -21.33
N ASP A 90 -2.36 -2.42 -20.98
CA ASP A 90 -1.17 -3.27 -20.83
C ASP A 90 -0.80 -3.49 -19.35
N PHE A 91 -0.15 -4.62 -19.04
CA PHE A 91 0.45 -4.93 -17.73
C PHE A 91 -0.53 -4.95 -16.54
N ASN A 92 -1.79 -5.33 -16.75
CA ASN A 92 -2.76 -5.43 -15.67
C ASN A 92 -2.78 -6.83 -15.04
N THR A 93 -2.92 -6.92 -13.73
CA THR A 93 -3.10 -8.17 -12.98
C THR A 93 -4.44 -8.12 -12.26
N ALA A 94 -5.34 -9.06 -12.54
CA ALA A 94 -6.65 -9.27 -11.89
C ALA A 94 -6.74 -10.70 -11.37
N ILE A 95 -6.95 -10.87 -10.06
CA ILE A 95 -7.02 -12.19 -9.43
C ILE A 95 -8.13 -12.22 -8.37
N GLY A 96 -9.18 -13.02 -8.63
CA GLY A 96 -10.35 -13.15 -7.77
C GLY A 96 -11.67 -13.28 -8.53
N ASN A 97 -12.65 -12.44 -8.20
CA ASN A 97 -14.00 -12.38 -8.75
C ASN A 97 -14.43 -10.92 -9.03
N GLU A 98 -14.75 -10.62 -10.28
CA GLU A 98 -15.26 -9.34 -10.77
C GLU A 98 -14.29 -8.15 -10.69
N GLU A 99 -12.98 -8.38 -10.80
CA GLU A 99 -11.97 -7.32 -10.84
C GLU A 99 -11.77 -6.71 -12.25
N LEU A 100 -11.50 -5.39 -12.27
CA LEU A 100 -11.15 -4.63 -13.48
C LEU A 100 -12.11 -4.82 -14.68
N GLN A 101 -13.39 -5.14 -14.46
CA GLN A 101 -14.34 -5.47 -15.54
C GLN A 101 -14.48 -4.37 -16.60
N ASN A 102 -14.32 -3.11 -16.19
CA ASN A 102 -14.51 -1.93 -17.04
C ASN A 102 -13.21 -1.23 -17.47
N ASN A 103 -12.05 -1.83 -17.19
CA ASN A 103 -10.77 -1.23 -17.61
C ASN A 103 -10.74 -1.21 -19.13
N THR A 104 -10.56 -0.05 -19.76
CA THR A 104 -10.50 0.05 -21.24
C THR A 104 -9.06 0.30 -21.69
N THR A 105 -8.42 1.34 -21.15
CA THR A 105 -7.06 1.76 -21.53
C THR A 105 -6.12 1.96 -20.34
N GLY A 106 -6.55 1.59 -19.13
CA GLY A 106 -5.72 1.70 -17.93
C GLY A 106 -4.57 0.69 -17.97
N ASN A 107 -3.35 1.14 -17.70
CA ASN A 107 -2.15 0.30 -17.71
C ASN A 107 -1.61 0.06 -16.30
N THR A 108 -0.90 -1.04 -16.12
CA THR A 108 -0.10 -1.33 -14.92
C THR A 108 -0.93 -1.33 -13.62
N ASN A 109 -2.18 -1.82 -13.67
CA ASN A 109 -3.01 -1.95 -12.49
C ASN A 109 -2.90 -3.36 -11.89
N THR A 110 -2.82 -3.45 -10.57
CA THR A 110 -2.90 -4.72 -9.83
C THR A 110 -4.16 -4.72 -8.98
N ALA A 111 -5.08 -5.63 -9.24
CA ALA A 111 -6.31 -5.86 -8.51
C ALA A 111 -6.35 -7.31 -7.99
N VAL A 112 -6.48 -7.47 -6.68
CA VAL A 112 -6.55 -8.79 -6.04
C VAL A 112 -7.64 -8.81 -4.98
N GLY A 113 -8.64 -9.67 -5.17
CA GLY A 113 -9.79 -9.83 -4.27
C GLY A 113 -11.07 -9.23 -4.83
N ASP A 114 -12.22 -9.72 -4.32
CA ASP A 114 -13.56 -9.50 -4.88
C ASP A 114 -13.86 -8.03 -5.20
N ALA A 115 -14.21 -7.74 -6.46
CA ALA A 115 -14.55 -6.42 -6.98
C ALA A 115 -13.49 -5.30 -6.79
N ALA A 116 -12.21 -5.65 -6.59
CA ALA A 116 -11.13 -4.67 -6.55
C ALA A 116 -10.98 -3.95 -7.91
N LEU A 117 -10.91 -2.61 -7.91
CA LEU A 117 -10.84 -1.75 -9.11
C LEU A 117 -11.92 -2.05 -10.19
N SER A 118 -13.08 -2.61 -9.83
CA SER A 118 -14.07 -3.11 -10.78
C SER A 118 -14.60 -2.06 -11.77
N ILE A 119 -14.64 -0.78 -11.39
CA ILE A 119 -15.09 0.32 -12.27
C ILE A 119 -13.96 1.20 -12.81
N ASN A 120 -12.69 0.80 -12.64
CA ASN A 120 -11.57 1.51 -13.26
C ASN A 120 -11.71 1.50 -14.77
N THR A 121 -11.63 2.68 -15.41
CA THR A 121 -11.76 2.82 -16.86
C THR A 121 -10.42 3.15 -17.50
N THR A 122 -9.79 4.24 -17.06
CA THR A 122 -8.53 4.73 -17.64
C THR A 122 -7.43 4.97 -16.60
N GLY A 123 -7.68 4.69 -15.32
CA GLY A 123 -6.67 4.87 -14.27
C GLY A 123 -5.46 3.95 -14.47
N VAL A 124 -4.27 4.46 -14.16
CA VAL A 124 -2.98 3.82 -14.44
C VAL A 124 -2.17 3.68 -13.14
N ASN A 125 -1.36 2.64 -13.05
CA ASN A 125 -0.43 2.38 -11.93
C ASN A 125 -1.14 2.26 -10.57
N ASN A 126 -2.35 1.70 -10.50
CA ASN A 126 -3.04 1.49 -9.22
C ASN A 126 -2.76 0.08 -8.68
N THR A 127 -2.64 -0.04 -7.36
CA THR A 127 -2.56 -1.34 -6.66
C THR A 127 -3.72 -1.41 -5.67
N ALA A 128 -4.64 -2.34 -5.87
CA ALA A 128 -5.79 -2.59 -5.01
C ALA A 128 -5.76 -4.05 -4.55
N ILE A 129 -5.58 -4.27 -3.26
CA ILE A 129 -5.52 -5.61 -2.67
C ILE A 129 -6.53 -5.67 -1.52
N GLY A 130 -7.60 -6.43 -1.71
CA GLY A 130 -8.72 -6.58 -0.78
C GLY A 130 -10.07 -6.44 -1.48
N SER A 131 -11.10 -7.03 -0.89
CA SER A 131 -12.49 -6.90 -1.36
C SER A 131 -12.86 -5.42 -1.48
N ASP A 132 -13.41 -4.98 -2.61
CA ASP A 132 -13.83 -3.59 -2.88
C ASP A 132 -12.72 -2.52 -2.76
N ALA A 133 -11.44 -2.92 -2.76
CA ALA A 133 -10.34 -1.97 -2.72
C ALA A 133 -10.33 -1.11 -4.00
N LEU A 134 -10.32 0.22 -3.85
CA LEU A 134 -10.46 1.19 -4.95
C LEU A 134 -11.63 0.89 -5.92
N GLN A 135 -12.70 0.24 -5.44
CA GLN A 135 -13.82 -0.19 -6.28
C GLN A 135 -14.33 0.94 -7.17
N ALA A 136 -14.41 2.18 -6.64
CA ALA A 136 -14.96 3.32 -7.36
C ALA A 136 -13.94 4.20 -8.13
N ASN A 137 -12.68 3.79 -8.23
CA ASN A 137 -11.67 4.57 -8.95
C ASN A 137 -11.97 4.57 -10.44
N LEU A 138 -12.33 5.71 -11.03
CA LEU A 138 -12.67 5.82 -12.45
C LEU A 138 -11.42 6.12 -13.29
N THR A 139 -10.64 7.12 -12.88
CA THR A 139 -9.52 7.68 -13.65
C THR A 139 -8.29 8.04 -12.80
N GLY A 140 -8.33 7.78 -11.49
CA GLY A 140 -7.22 8.09 -10.59
C GLY A 140 -6.00 7.23 -10.87
N ASN A 141 -4.82 7.80 -10.69
CA ASN A 141 -3.53 7.18 -11.03
C ASN A 141 -2.63 7.05 -9.81
N GLY A 142 -1.83 5.99 -9.77
CA GLY A 142 -0.79 5.83 -8.75
C GLY A 142 -1.32 5.60 -7.34
N ASN A 143 -2.54 5.10 -7.19
CA ASN A 143 -3.13 4.83 -5.87
C ASN A 143 -2.76 3.43 -5.37
N VAL A 144 -2.47 3.31 -4.08
CA VAL A 144 -2.23 2.04 -3.40
C VAL A 144 -3.29 1.87 -2.33
N ALA A 145 -4.17 0.89 -2.49
CA ALA A 145 -5.18 0.50 -1.52
C ALA A 145 -4.94 -0.93 -1.04
N LEU A 146 -4.82 -1.09 0.27
CA LEU A 146 -4.60 -2.38 0.91
C LEU A 146 -5.62 -2.59 2.04
N GLY A 147 -6.44 -3.62 1.91
CA GLY A 147 -7.50 -3.98 2.86
C GLY A 147 -8.89 -3.92 2.22
N ALA A 148 -9.86 -4.57 2.86
CA ALA A 148 -11.24 -4.56 2.40
C ALA A 148 -11.83 -3.14 2.45
N GLY A 149 -12.40 -2.68 1.34
CA GLY A 149 -12.97 -1.34 1.15
C GLY A 149 -11.93 -0.22 1.14
N ALA A 150 -10.62 -0.51 1.12
CA ALA A 150 -9.60 0.52 1.19
C ALA A 150 -9.74 1.50 0.01
N GLY A 151 -9.91 2.79 0.32
CA GLY A 151 -10.03 3.85 -0.69
C GLY A 151 -11.29 3.76 -1.56
N ILE A 152 -12.37 3.11 -1.09
CA ILE A 152 -13.57 2.86 -1.89
C ILE A 152 -14.19 4.12 -2.51
N LEU A 153 -14.04 5.29 -1.88
CA LEU A 153 -14.57 6.57 -2.37
C LEU A 153 -13.57 7.40 -3.20
N ILE A 154 -12.37 6.89 -3.47
CA ILE A 154 -11.43 7.54 -4.39
C ILE A 154 -11.93 7.32 -5.81
N THR A 155 -12.44 8.38 -6.44
CA THR A 155 -12.97 8.32 -7.82
C THR A 155 -12.00 8.86 -8.88
N GLN A 156 -11.24 9.90 -8.55
CA GLN A 156 -10.30 10.58 -9.47
C GLN A 156 -8.96 10.98 -8.80
N GLY A 157 -8.80 10.62 -7.52
CA GLY A 157 -7.63 10.99 -6.74
C GLY A 157 -6.34 10.36 -7.27
N ASN A 158 -5.21 11.05 -7.16
CA ASN A 158 -3.92 10.52 -7.61
C ASN A 158 -2.94 10.36 -6.45
N ASN A 159 -2.06 9.37 -6.54
CA ASN A 159 -0.92 9.17 -5.63
C ASN A 159 -1.33 9.02 -4.16
N ASN A 160 -2.45 8.37 -3.89
CA ASN A 160 -2.89 8.09 -2.51
C ASN A 160 -2.42 6.73 -2.04
N ILE A 161 -2.19 6.60 -0.73
CA ILE A 161 -1.92 5.33 -0.07
C ILE A 161 -2.96 5.13 1.02
N ASP A 162 -3.93 4.25 0.78
CA ASP A 162 -4.99 3.88 1.72
C ASP A 162 -4.76 2.47 2.24
N ILE A 163 -4.50 2.34 3.54
CA ILE A 163 -4.31 1.04 4.20
C ILE A 163 -5.42 0.84 5.22
N GLY A 164 -6.40 0.00 4.90
CA GLY A 164 -7.54 -0.32 5.77
C GLY A 164 -8.48 0.86 6.06
N ASN A 165 -8.46 1.88 5.21
CA ASN A 165 -9.33 3.06 5.27
C ASN A 165 -10.58 2.81 4.41
N LEU A 166 -11.68 2.33 5.01
CA LEU A 166 -12.91 2.02 4.29
C LEU A 166 -13.58 3.26 3.71
N VAL A 167 -13.47 4.41 4.37
CA VAL A 167 -14.27 5.57 3.94
C VAL A 167 -13.58 6.24 2.76
N GLY A 168 -12.25 6.32 2.73
CA GLY A 168 -11.57 7.18 1.74
C GLY A 168 -12.05 8.64 1.87
N VAL A 169 -11.52 9.54 1.05
CA VAL A 169 -12.19 10.83 0.81
C VAL A 169 -12.18 11.07 -0.69
N THR A 170 -13.34 11.46 -1.20
CA THR A 170 -13.50 11.76 -2.62
C THR A 170 -12.58 12.91 -3.01
N GLY A 171 -11.71 12.65 -3.99
CA GLY A 171 -10.79 13.66 -4.53
C GLY A 171 -9.50 13.82 -3.73
N ASP A 172 -9.21 12.97 -2.74
CA ASP A 172 -7.90 12.95 -2.09
C ASP A 172 -6.80 12.81 -3.15
N SER A 173 -5.68 13.51 -2.96
CA SER A 173 -4.50 13.38 -3.82
C SER A 173 -3.26 13.55 -2.99
N ALA A 174 -2.21 12.79 -3.31
CA ALA A 174 -0.93 12.79 -2.60
C ALA A 174 -1.08 12.59 -1.08
N THR A 175 -2.09 11.80 -0.65
CA THR A 175 -2.42 11.61 0.77
C THR A 175 -2.18 10.17 1.20
N ILE A 176 -1.65 9.98 2.41
CA ILE A 176 -1.51 8.66 3.03
C ILE A 176 -2.53 8.57 4.17
N ARG A 177 -3.42 7.58 4.13
CA ARG A 177 -4.33 7.24 5.22
C ARG A 177 -4.14 5.80 5.64
N ILE A 178 -4.14 5.60 6.94
CA ILE A 178 -4.04 4.28 7.55
C ILE A 178 -5.22 4.16 8.49
N SER A 179 -6.20 3.32 8.16
CA SER A 179 -7.43 3.09 8.94
C SER A 179 -8.38 4.30 9.07
N ASP A 180 -9.65 4.03 9.38
CA ASP A 180 -10.72 5.05 9.54
C ASP A 180 -10.74 5.70 10.93
N VAL A 181 -10.35 4.95 11.98
CA VAL A 181 -10.32 5.42 13.37
C VAL A 181 -9.03 4.94 14.03
N GLN A 182 -8.05 5.82 14.13
CA GLN A 182 -6.80 5.54 14.84
C GLN A 182 -6.90 6.02 16.28
N THR A 183 -6.83 5.11 17.25
CA THR A 183 -6.61 5.50 18.66
C THR A 183 -5.12 5.52 19.02
N LYS A 184 -4.28 4.82 18.24
CA LYS A 184 -2.82 4.74 18.39
C LYS A 184 -2.18 4.35 17.05
N THR A 185 -1.02 4.95 16.75
CA THR A 185 -0.21 4.60 15.57
C THR A 185 1.24 4.43 16.00
N PHE A 186 1.77 3.21 15.88
CA PHE A 186 3.13 2.88 16.27
C PHE A 186 4.02 2.82 15.03
N ILE A 187 4.92 3.81 14.89
CA ILE A 187 5.96 3.80 13.86
C ILE A 187 7.29 3.56 14.60
N ALA A 188 7.96 2.46 14.30
CA ALA A 188 9.25 2.13 14.91
C ALA A 188 10.37 3.00 14.30
N GLY A 189 11.45 3.25 15.07
CA GLY A 189 12.65 3.94 14.57
C GLY A 189 12.60 5.48 14.59
N ILE A 190 11.46 6.08 14.95
CA ILE A 190 11.34 7.55 15.16
C ILE A 190 11.59 7.98 16.62
N SER A 191 11.52 7.07 17.59
CA SER A 191 11.75 7.37 19.01
C SER A 191 13.14 6.91 19.44
N GLY A 192 13.90 7.79 20.10
CA GLY A 192 15.21 7.46 20.70
C GLY A 192 16.42 7.53 19.77
N VAL A 193 16.24 7.94 18.51
CA VAL A 193 17.35 8.21 17.58
C VAL A 193 17.63 9.72 17.57
N PRO A 194 18.81 10.17 18.03
CA PRO A 194 19.19 11.58 17.93
C PRO A 194 19.30 11.95 16.45
N VAL A 195 18.45 12.88 16.01
CA VAL A 195 18.51 13.45 14.67
C VAL A 195 18.86 14.93 14.75
N THR A 196 19.68 15.41 13.83
CA THR A 196 19.99 16.84 13.71
C THR A 196 18.84 17.51 12.97
N GLY A 197 18.07 18.38 13.64
CA GLY A 197 16.90 19.02 13.03
C GLY A 197 15.93 19.63 14.06
N THR A 198 14.79 20.13 13.60
CA THR A 198 13.74 20.67 14.48
C THR A 198 13.01 19.54 15.22
N ALA A 199 12.75 19.72 16.51
CA ALA A 199 11.99 18.75 17.29
C ALA A 199 10.55 18.62 16.74
N VAL A 200 10.15 17.39 16.41
CA VAL A 200 8.79 17.05 15.98
C VAL A 200 7.95 16.78 17.23
N VAL A 201 6.76 17.37 17.30
CA VAL A 201 5.77 17.19 18.36
C VAL A 201 4.54 16.46 17.80
N VAL A 202 3.82 15.78 18.68
CA VAL A 202 2.48 15.24 18.41
C VAL A 202 1.48 16.18 19.09
N ASP A 203 0.56 16.75 18.31
CA ASP A 203 -0.48 17.63 18.87
C ASP A 203 -1.65 16.85 19.52
N GLY A 204 -2.64 17.57 20.05
CA GLY A 204 -3.81 16.98 20.70
C GLY A 204 -4.73 16.19 19.78
N SER A 205 -4.57 16.33 18.46
CA SER A 205 -5.25 15.55 17.41
C SER A 205 -4.41 14.39 16.88
N GLY A 206 -3.21 14.17 17.42
CA GLY A 206 -2.31 13.11 16.95
C GLY A 206 -1.54 13.47 15.67
N GLN A 207 -1.57 14.73 15.22
CA GLN A 207 -0.81 15.18 14.06
C GLN A 207 0.66 15.36 14.44
N LEU A 208 1.56 14.78 13.65
CA LEU A 208 3.00 15.06 13.71
C LEU A 208 3.29 16.41 13.05
N GLY A 209 4.00 17.29 13.76
CA GLY A 209 4.39 18.60 13.25
C GLY A 209 5.58 19.18 13.98
N VAL A 210 6.01 20.38 13.62
CA VAL A 210 7.02 21.12 14.40
C VAL A 210 6.31 22.15 15.27
N ALA A 211 6.78 22.32 16.51
CA ALA A 211 6.21 23.35 17.39
C ALA A 211 6.41 24.74 16.76
N PRO A 212 5.33 25.52 16.51
CA PRO A 212 5.46 26.81 15.85
C PRO A 212 6.23 27.79 16.75
N CYS A 213 7.35 28.33 16.24
CA CYS A 213 8.18 29.33 16.93
C CYS A 213 7.95 30.78 16.41
N SER A 214 6.93 31.00 15.58
CA SER A 214 6.68 32.32 14.98
C SER A 214 6.23 33.35 16.02
N LYS A 215 6.69 34.61 15.85
CA LYS A 215 6.22 35.77 16.63
C LYS A 215 4.70 35.90 16.61
N ARG A 216 4.03 35.45 15.53
CA ARG A 216 2.57 35.46 15.38
C ARG A 216 1.84 34.66 16.46
N PHE A 217 2.48 33.64 17.03
CA PHE A 217 1.88 32.74 18.04
C PHE A 217 2.43 32.97 19.45
N LYS A 218 3.11 34.10 19.69
CA LYS A 218 3.70 34.44 20.99
C LYS A 218 3.11 35.77 21.48
N GLU A 219 2.62 35.77 22.71
CA GLU A 219 2.08 36.97 23.36
C GLU A 219 3.05 37.53 24.40
N ALA A 220 2.85 38.79 24.80
CA ALA A 220 3.58 39.46 25.88
C ALA A 220 5.12 39.42 25.75
N ILE A 221 5.64 39.53 24.52
CA ILE A 221 7.10 39.59 24.27
C ILE A 221 7.61 40.95 24.77
N LYS A 222 8.25 40.94 25.95
CA LYS A 222 8.85 42.12 26.57
C LYS A 222 10.28 41.82 27.05
N PRO A 223 11.13 42.85 27.23
CA PRO A 223 12.41 42.70 27.92
C PRO A 223 12.19 42.11 29.33
N MET A 224 13.18 41.36 29.83
CA MET A 224 13.11 40.70 31.14
C MET A 224 13.41 41.63 32.32
N ASP A 225 13.63 42.93 32.09
CA ASP A 225 13.82 43.99 33.08
C ASP A 225 14.53 43.54 34.38
N SER A 226 13.92 43.78 35.54
CA SER A 226 14.45 43.46 36.87
C SER A 226 14.66 41.97 37.14
N GLU A 227 13.93 41.11 36.42
CA GLU A 227 14.00 39.66 36.57
C GLU A 227 15.35 39.12 36.04
N SER A 228 16.01 39.85 35.13
CA SER A 228 17.37 39.52 34.67
C SER A 228 18.43 39.61 35.77
N GLU A 229 18.23 40.45 36.79
CA GLU A 229 19.18 40.61 37.91
C GLU A 229 19.27 39.33 38.75
N THR A 230 18.16 38.60 38.90
CA THR A 230 18.14 37.31 39.62
C THR A 230 18.96 36.25 38.90
N ILE A 231 19.04 36.29 37.57
CA ILE A 231 19.89 35.41 36.77
C ILE A 231 21.36 35.80 36.96
N LEU A 232 21.67 37.10 36.97
CA LEU A 232 23.03 37.60 37.21
C LEU A 232 23.52 37.32 38.64
N ALA A 233 22.60 37.17 39.60
CA ALA A 233 22.91 36.79 40.98
C ALA A 233 23.18 35.29 41.17
N LEU A 234 22.92 34.44 40.15
CA LEU A 234 23.25 33.02 40.22
C LEU A 234 24.76 32.83 40.36
N LYS A 235 25.17 32.01 41.33
CA LYS A 235 26.57 31.63 41.56
C LYS A 235 26.79 30.22 41.01
N PRO A 236 27.21 30.05 39.74
CA PRO A 236 27.46 28.72 39.20
C PRO A 236 28.54 28.03 40.04
N VAL A 237 28.25 26.79 40.44
CA VAL A 237 29.16 25.97 41.25
C VAL A 237 29.53 24.70 40.50
N THR A 238 30.78 24.30 40.65
CA THR A 238 31.24 22.97 40.27
C THR A 238 31.19 22.07 41.50
N PHE A 239 30.58 20.90 41.40
CA PHE A 239 30.54 19.93 42.49
C PHE A 239 30.95 18.54 42.03
N LEU A 240 31.55 17.79 42.95
CA LEU A 240 31.80 16.36 42.80
C LEU A 240 30.73 15.60 43.58
N THR A 241 30.20 14.53 42.99
CA THR A 241 29.21 13.68 43.65
C THR A 241 29.84 13.00 44.87
N LYS A 242 29.12 12.99 46.01
CA LYS A 242 29.60 12.32 47.22
C LYS A 242 29.77 10.82 46.94
N LYS A 243 31.01 10.33 46.95
CA LYS A 243 31.25 8.89 47.13
C LYS A 243 30.69 8.52 48.50
N LYS A 244 29.74 7.58 48.53
CA LYS A 244 29.22 6.95 49.76
C LYS A 244 30.44 6.55 50.60
N SER A 245 30.65 7.21 51.72
CA SER A 245 31.82 6.96 52.54
C SER A 245 31.76 5.53 53.07
N ALA A 246 32.79 4.74 52.75
CA ALA A 246 33.11 3.49 53.44
C ALA A 246 33.55 3.78 54.89
N ARG A 247 32.71 4.49 55.66
CA ARG A 247 32.93 4.84 57.07
C ARG A 247 32.24 3.87 58.03
N ARG A 248 32.05 2.62 57.59
CA ARG A 248 31.49 1.51 58.38
C ARG A 248 32.22 0.20 58.09
N ALA A 249 33.55 0.21 58.18
CA ALA A 249 34.36 -1.02 58.04
C ALA A 249 35.64 -1.07 58.90
N LEU A 250 35.83 -0.15 59.87
CA LEU A 250 37.06 -0.12 60.70
C LEU A 250 36.82 0.06 62.21
N ARG A 251 35.61 -0.21 62.71
CA ARG A 251 35.31 -0.18 64.17
C ARG A 251 34.86 -1.52 64.76
N SER A 252 35.15 -2.65 64.10
CA SER A 252 34.78 -3.99 64.58
C SER A 252 35.94 -4.89 64.99
N SER A 253 37.13 -4.35 65.26
CA SER A 253 38.22 -5.15 65.83
C SER A 253 38.72 -4.57 67.15
N VAL A 254 38.53 -5.39 68.20
CA VAL A 254 39.27 -5.45 69.48
C VAL A 254 38.72 -4.66 70.69
N SER A 255 37.76 -5.32 71.36
CA SER A 255 37.59 -5.54 72.81
C SER A 255 37.92 -4.44 73.84
N LEU A 256 36.89 -3.98 74.55
CA LEU A 256 36.96 -3.63 75.97
C LEU A 256 36.45 -4.83 76.79
N PRO A 257 37.09 -5.11 77.94
CA PRO A 257 36.28 -5.18 79.15
C PRO A 257 36.78 -4.25 80.25
N ARG A 258 35.77 -3.63 80.85
CA ARG A 258 35.76 -2.72 82.00
C ARG A 258 35.94 -3.51 83.31
N LYS A 259 36.66 -2.94 84.28
CA LYS A 259 36.53 -3.02 85.77
C LYS A 259 37.88 -2.57 86.39
N LEU A 260 38.02 -1.88 87.51
CA LEU A 260 37.16 -1.36 88.58
C LEU A 260 37.98 -0.31 89.37
N LYS A 261 37.27 0.58 90.08
CA LYS A 261 37.67 1.46 91.22
C LYS A 261 38.91 0.94 91.98
N LYS A 262 39.88 1.75 92.42
CA LYS A 262 39.91 3.04 93.14
C LYS A 262 41.23 3.73 92.82
#